data_AF-A0AA45BL49-F1
#
_entry.id   AF-A0AA45BL49-F1
#
_cell.length_a   1.000
_cell.length_b   1.000
_cell.length_c   1.000
_cell.angle_alpha   90.00
_cell.angle_beta   90.00
_cell.angle_gamma   90.00
#
_symmetry.space_group_name_H-M   'P 1'
#
loop_
_entity.id
_entity.type
_entity.pdbx_description
1 polymer ?
#
loop_
_entity_poly.entity_id
_entity_poly.type
_entity_poly.pdbx_seq_one_letter_code
_entity_poly.pdbx_strand_id
1 'polypeptide(L)'
;MGRTLTVDLGDELRSFVEDLVASGDYRTPSEVIRESVRTLRERTATSKLEELRRLIAEGENSGEAVEWDRDVFMERIRGKAKGCADK
;
A
#
# COMPACT_ATOMS: atom_id res chain seq x y z
N MET A 1 -20.93 -0.12 22.62
CA MET A 1 -19.77 -0.25 23.52
C MET A 1 -18.49 -0.09 22.71
N GLY A 2 -17.56 0.78 23.12
CA GLY A 2 -16.28 0.92 22.45
C GLY A 2 -15.42 -0.33 22.66
N ARG A 3 -14.75 -0.81 21.60
CA ARG A 3 -13.84 -1.95 21.68
C ARG A 3 -12.46 -1.42 22.06
N THR A 4 -11.88 -1.94 23.14
CA THR A 4 -10.52 -1.61 23.59
C THR A 4 -9.51 -2.51 22.89
N LEU A 5 -8.42 -1.91 22.41
CA LEU A 5 -7.29 -2.61 21.80
C LEU A 5 -6.05 -2.31 22.65
N THR A 6 -5.38 -3.35 23.14
CA THR A 6 -4.09 -3.21 23.82
C THR A 6 -2.99 -3.43 22.80
N VAL A 7 -2.07 -2.48 22.70
CA VAL A 7 -0.94 -2.50 21.76
C VAL A 7 0.34 -2.09 22.48
N ASP A 8 1.44 -2.74 22.13
CA ASP A 8 2.78 -2.31 22.53
C ASP A 8 3.40 -1.55 21.35
N LEU A 9 3.90 -0.34 21.64
CA LEU A 9 4.43 0.61 20.66
C LEU A 9 5.96 0.63 20.64
N GLY A 10 6.62 -0.04 21.59
CA GLY A 10 8.06 0.15 21.84
C GLY A 10 8.37 1.54 22.42
N ASP A 11 9.64 1.76 22.77
CA ASP A 11 10.03 2.95 23.55
C ASP A 11 10.01 4.25 22.72
N GLU A 12 10.47 4.22 21.47
CA GLU A 12 10.54 5.41 20.60
C GLU A 12 9.15 6.01 20.32
N LEU A 13 8.19 5.17 19.92
CA LEU A 13 6.83 5.63 19.64
C LEU A 13 6.07 5.99 20.91
N ARG A 14 6.39 5.36 22.04
CA ARG A 14 5.83 5.74 23.35
C ARG A 14 6.23 7.16 23.72
N SER A 15 7.51 7.49 23.66
CA SER A 15 8.00 8.85 23.93
C SER A 15 7.37 9.87 23.00
N PHE A 16 7.28 9.57 21.70
CA PHE A 16 6.61 10.45 20.73
C PHE A 16 5.13 10.71 21.07
N VAL A 17 4.38 9.67 21.48
CA VAL A 17 2.97 9.83 21.89
C VAL A 17 2.86 10.62 23.20
N GLU A 18 3.77 10.42 24.15
CA GLU A 18 3.81 11.17 25.40
C GLU A 18 4.09 12.67 25.15
N ASP A 19 5.03 12.98 24.26
CA ASP A 19 5.34 14.37 23.86
C ASP A 19 4.14 15.06 23.21
N LEU A 20 3.38 14.36 22.36
CA LEU A 20 2.16 14.88 21.72
C LEU A 20 1.01 15.09 22.70
N VAL A 21 0.94 14.31 23.78
CA VAL A 21 -0.03 14.55 24.85
C VAL A 21 0.44 15.72 25.73
N ALA A 22 1.75 15.83 25.97
CA ALA A 22 2.35 16.92 26.73
C ALA A 22 2.25 18.27 26.01
N SER A 23 2.26 18.31 24.68
CA SER A 23 2.02 19.53 23.89
C SER A 23 0.61 20.10 24.07
N GLY A 24 -0.33 19.28 24.56
CA GLY A 24 -1.72 19.65 24.77
C GLY A 24 -2.62 19.50 23.53
N ASP A 25 -2.07 19.08 22.39
CA ASP A 25 -2.84 18.85 21.16
C ASP A 25 -3.78 17.63 21.30
N TYR A 26 -3.42 16.68 22.18
CA TYR A 26 -4.19 15.46 22.44
C TYR A 26 -4.40 15.26 23.94
N ARG A 27 -5.60 14.80 24.33
CA ARG A 27 -5.93 14.60 25.75
C ARG A 27 -5.55 13.20 26.25
N THR A 28 -5.43 12.23 25.35
CA THR A 28 -5.11 10.85 25.70
C THR A 28 -4.24 10.18 24.62
N PRO A 29 -3.38 9.21 24.99
CA PRO A 29 -2.64 8.40 24.01
C PRO A 29 -3.55 7.70 22.99
N SER A 30 -4.73 7.23 23.44
CA SER A 30 -5.70 6.58 22.54
C SER A 30 -6.29 7.52 21.48
N GLU A 31 -6.29 8.83 21.72
CA GLU A 31 -6.70 9.84 20.74
C GLU A 31 -5.65 9.98 19.63
N VAL A 32 -4.37 10.08 20.01
CA VAL A 32 -3.23 10.08 19.08
C VAL A 32 -3.26 8.85 18.17
N ILE A 33 -3.37 7.66 18.77
CA ILE A 33 -3.37 6.41 18.00
C ILE A 33 -4.55 6.32 17.03
N ARG A 34 -5.74 6.78 17.42
CA ARG A 34 -6.90 6.80 16.51
C ARG A 34 -6.69 7.71 15.33
N GLU A 35 -6.15 8.91 15.55
CA GLU A 35 -5.90 9.87 14.47
C GLU A 35 -4.79 9.39 13.54
N SER A 36 -3.72 8.80 14.08
CA SER A 36 -2.64 8.18 13.31
C SER A 36 -3.15 7.07 12.39
N VAL A 37 -4.01 6.18 12.91
CA VAL A 37 -4.58 5.08 12.11
C VAL A 37 -5.56 5.62 11.04
N ARG A 38 -6.33 6.66 11.35
CA ARG A 38 -7.20 7.33 10.36
C ARG A 38 -6.37 7.92 9.23
N THR A 39 -5.32 8.68 9.57
CA THR A 39 -4.40 9.27 8.61
C THR A 39 -3.72 8.19 7.75
N LEU A 40 -3.28 7.09 8.36
CA LEU A 40 -2.68 5.98 7.63
C LEU A 40 -3.66 5.34 6.64
N ARG A 41 -4.92 5.17 7.03
CA ARG A 41 -5.97 4.65 6.16
C ARG A 41 -6.20 5.57 4.96
N GLU A 42 -6.25 6.88 5.16
CA GLU A 42 -6.42 7.87 4.10
C GLU A 42 -5.24 7.85 3.12
N ARG A 43 -4.00 7.88 3.63
CA ARG A 43 -2.79 7.80 2.81
C ARG A 43 -2.75 6.51 1.98
N THR A 44 -3.07 5.37 2.60
CA THR A 44 -3.10 4.08 1.91
C THR A 44 -4.17 4.03 0.82
N ALA A 45 -5.35 4.61 1.08
CA ALA A 45 -6.43 4.67 0.09
C ALA A 45 -6.04 5.52 -1.13
N THR A 46 -5.40 6.67 -0.90
CA THR A 46 -4.93 7.56 -1.97
C THR A 46 -3.79 6.92 -2.77
N SER A 47 -2.80 6.33 -2.07
CA SER A 47 -1.64 5.72 -2.71
C SER A 47 -2.02 4.59 -3.68
N LYS A 48 -3.01 3.76 -3.32
CA LYS A 48 -3.47 2.69 -4.21
C LYS A 48 -4.13 3.23 -5.48
N LEU A 49 -4.88 4.33 -5.39
CA LEU A 49 -5.47 4.97 -6.56
C LEU A 49 -4.41 5.62 -7.45
N GLU A 50 -3.39 6.23 -6.86
CA GLU A 50 -2.26 6.78 -7.61
C GLU A 50 -1.45 5.70 -8.32
N GLU A 51 -1.22 4.56 -7.66
CA GLU A 51 -0.57 3.39 -8.27
C GLU A 51 -1.37 2.87 -9.47
N LEU A 52 -2.69 2.71 -9.32
CA LEU A 52 -3.56 2.29 -10.41
C LEU A 52 -3.53 3.29 -11.58
N ARG A 53 -3.59 4.60 -11.30
CA ARG A 53 -3.47 5.64 -12.33
C ARG A 53 -2.14 5.56 -13.05
N ARG A 54 -1.04 5.32 -12.33
CA ARG A 54 0.29 5.15 -12.91
C ARG A 54 0.35 3.95 -13.84
N LEU A 55 -0.19 2.80 -13.42
CA LEU A 55 -0.21 1.57 -14.23
C LEU A 55 -1.07 1.73 -15.49
N ILE A 56 -2.20 2.45 -15.41
CA ILE A 56 -3.02 2.76 -16.58
C ILE A 56 -2.23 3.65 -17.54
N ALA A 57 -1.61 4.73 -17.04
CA ALA A 57 -0.80 5.61 -17.88
C ALA A 57 0.41 4.89 -18.50
N GLU A 58 1.04 3.96 -17.77
CA GLU A 58 2.10 3.10 -18.32
C GLU A 58 1.56 2.22 -19.47
N GLY A 59 0.37 1.64 -19.30
CA GLY A 59 -0.31 0.89 -20.35
C GLY A 59 -0.68 1.74 -21.57
N GLU A 60 -1.22 2.93 -21.37
CA GLU A 60 -1.56 3.87 -22.47
C GLU A 60 -0.32 4.33 -23.23
N ASN A 61 0.80 4.54 -22.54
CA ASN A 61 2.07 4.92 -23.14
C ASN A 61 2.87 3.73 -23.71
N SER A 62 2.40 2.49 -23.51
CA SER A 62 3.11 1.28 -23.96
C SER A 62 3.03 1.02 -25.46
N GLY A 63 2.22 1.81 -26.19
CA GLY A 63 2.03 1.72 -27.64
C GLY A 63 0.59 1.38 -28.01
N GLU A 64 0.35 1.17 -29.31
CA GLU A 64 -0.98 0.81 -29.79
C GLU A 64 -1.40 -0.58 -29.33
N ALA A 65 -2.68 -0.71 -28.97
CA ALA A 65 -3.27 -1.99 -28.66
C ALA A 65 -3.28 -2.88 -29.91
N VAL A 66 -2.59 -4.02 -29.83
CA VAL A 66 -2.58 -5.05 -30.88
C VAL A 66 -3.63 -6.11 -30.60
N GLU A 67 -4.06 -6.80 -31.65
CA GLU A 67 -4.97 -7.94 -31.54
C GLU A 67 -4.36 -9.00 -30.60
N TRP A 68 -5.13 -9.41 -29.59
CA TRP A 68 -4.67 -10.31 -28.54
C TRP A 68 -5.34 -11.67 -28.65
N ASP A 69 -4.54 -12.69 -28.96
CA ASP A 69 -4.94 -14.10 -28.93
C ASP A 69 -4.34 -14.80 -27.71
N ARG A 70 -5.22 -15.40 -26.91
CA ARG A 70 -4.83 -16.09 -25.68
C ARG A 70 -3.92 -17.28 -25.95
N ASP A 71 -4.23 -18.11 -26.93
CA ASP A 71 -3.54 -19.38 -27.16
C ASP A 71 -2.12 -19.12 -27.67
N VAL A 72 -1.98 -18.18 -28.61
CA VAL A 72 -0.68 -17.72 -29.12
C VAL A 72 0.18 -17.11 -28.00
N PHE A 73 -0.44 -16.31 -27.11
CA PHE A 73 0.27 -15.74 -25.96
C PHE A 73 0.78 -16.82 -24.99
N MET A 74 -0.05 -17.81 -24.67
CA MET A 74 0.30 -18.88 -23.74
C MET A 74 1.40 -19.79 -24.30
N GLU A 75 1.40 -20.07 -25.60
CA GLU A 75 2.50 -20.77 -26.26
C GLU A 75 3.82 -19.98 -26.16
N ARG A 76 3.79 -18.66 -26.39
CA ARG A 76 4.97 -17.79 -26.25
C ARG A 76 5.54 -17.80 -24.83
N ILE A 77 4.70 -17.72 -23.81
CA ILE A 77 5.13 -17.75 -22.40
C ILE A 77 5.73 -19.10 -22.03
N ARG A 78 5.10 -20.21 -22.42
CA ARG A 78 5.62 -21.57 -22.18
C ARG A 78 6.96 -21.80 -22.90
N GLY A 79 7.13 -21.27 -24.10
CA GLY A 79 8.40 -21.29 -24.83
C GLY A 79 9.52 -20.53 -24.10
N LYS A 80 9.24 -19.33 -23.59
CA LYS A 80 10.20 -18.55 -22.79
C LYS A 80 10.59 -19.24 -21.48
N ALA A 81 9.65 -19.89 -20.81
CA ALA A 81 9.92 -20.62 -19.56
C ALA A 81 10.88 -21.80 -19.78
N LYS A 82 10.74 -22.53 -20.90
CA LYS A 82 11.68 -23.60 -21.27
C LYS A 82 13.08 -23.09 -21.59
N GLY A 83 13.19 -21.98 -22.33
CA GLY A 83 14.49 -21.37 -22.66
C GLY A 83 15.23 -20.75 -21.47
N CYS A 84 14.57 -20.56 -20.31
CA CYS A 84 15.21 -20.12 -19.07
C CYS A 84 15.72 -21.30 -18.21
N ALA A 85 15.27 -22.52 -18.47
CA ALA A 85 15.72 -23.72 -17.75
C ALA A 85 16.97 -24.37 -18.37
N ASP A 86 17.27 -24.06 -19.64
CA ASP A 86 18.45 -24.55 -20.37
C ASP A 86 19.67 -23.60 -20.27
N LYS A 87 19.64 -22.61 -19.36
CA LYS A 87 20.71 -21.64 -19.15
C LYS A 87 21.27 -21.67 -17.74
#